data_AF-A0A0F4RMG0-F1
#
_entry.id   AF-A0A0F4RMG0-F1
#
_cell.length_a   1.000
_cell.length_b   1.000
_cell.length_c   1.000
_cell.angle_alpha   90.00
_cell.angle_beta   90.00
_cell.angle_gamma   90.00
#
_symmetry.space_group_name_H-M   'P 1'
#
loop_
_entity.id
_entity.type
_entity.pdbx_description
1 polymer ?
#
loop_
_entity_poly.entity_id
_entity_poly.type
_entity_poly.pdbx_seq_one_letter_code
_entity_poly.pdbx_strand_id
1 'polypeptide(L)' 'MTFAVYEQQLKWVAFALGIASTICVVQGWQLGAMLFSLPFCLIWMYCGWLRNERQLKYINMLFTALYVYGIARYFVVAA' A
#
# COMPACT_ATOMS: atom_id res chain seq x y z
N MET A 1 22.97 -12.90 6.89
CA MET A 1 21.50 -13.13 6.93
C MET A 1 20.71 -11.97 7.56
N THR A 2 21.32 -10.78 7.75
CA THR A 2 20.70 -9.67 8.51
C THR A 2 19.55 -8.98 7.77
N PHE A 3 19.62 -8.87 6.44
CA PHE A 3 18.56 -8.20 5.64
C PHE A 3 17.24 -8.97 5.56
N ALA A 4 17.27 -10.30 5.75
CA ALA A 4 16.07 -11.14 5.68
C ALA A 4 15.10 -10.87 6.83
N VAL A 5 15.61 -10.52 8.01
CA VAL A 5 14.78 -10.20 9.19
C VAL A 5 14.00 -8.91 8.98
N TYR A 6 14.66 -7.87 8.46
CA TYR A 6 14.01 -6.59 8.16
C TYR A 6 12.98 -6.72 7.04
N GLU A 7 13.24 -7.56 6.02
CA GLU A 7 12.25 -7.86 4.96
C GLU A 7 10.98 -8.50 5.55
N GLN A 8 11.14 -9.44 6.49
CA GLN A 8 10.00 -10.09 7.14
C GLN A 8 9.19 -9.12 8.00
N GLN A 9 9.86 -8.23 8.74
CA GLN A 9 9.18 -7.18 9.50
C GLN A 9 8.40 -6.23 8.59
N LEU A 10 8.98 -5.80 7.46
CA LEU A 10 8.28 -4.99 6.46
C LEU A 10 7.01 -5.67 5.94
N LYS A 11 7.08 -6.97 5.65
CA LYS A 11 5.91 -7.74 5.20
C LYS A 11 4.81 -7.80 6.25
N TRP A 12 5.16 -7.95 7.54
CA TRP A 12 4.20 -7.90 8.64
C TRP A 12 3.56 -6.52 8.79
N VAL A 13 4.33 -5.45 8.62
CA VAL A 13 3.79 -4.08 8.60
C VAL A 13 2.83 -3.89 7.42
N ALA A 14 3.21 -4.34 6.22
CA ALA A 14 2.33 -4.31 5.06
C ALA A 14 1.05 -5.12 5.31
N PHE A 15 1.14 -6.30 5.92
CA PHE A 15 -0.02 -7.10 6.28
C PHE A 15 -0.97 -6.36 7.23
N ALA A 16 -0.44 -5.73 8.29
CA ALA A 16 -1.24 -4.92 9.21
C ALA A 16 -1.92 -3.72 8.51
N LEU A 17 -1.20 -3.04 7.61
CA LEU A 17 -1.75 -1.95 6.79
C LEU A 17 -2.86 -2.44 5.86
N GLY A 18 -2.73 -3.63 5.27
CA GLY A 18 -3.76 -4.26 4.45
C GLY A 18 -5.04 -4.56 5.24
N ILE A 19 -4.89 -5.06 6.48
CA ILE A 19 -6.03 -5.25 7.40
C ILE A 19 -6.68 -3.92 7.73
N ALA A 20 -5.91 -2.91 8.14
CA ALA A 20 -6.43 -1.58 8.47
C ALA A 20 -7.16 -0.94 7.28
N SER A 21 -6.62 -1.06 6.07
CA SER A 21 -7.27 -0.62 4.84
C SER A 21 -8.61 -1.34 4.63
N THR A 22 -8.63 -2.66 4.76
CA THR A 22 -9.85 -3.47 4.59
C THR A 22 -10.93 -3.07 5.59
N ILE A 23 -10.55 -2.84 6.85
CA ILE A 23 -11.48 -2.34 7.88
C ILE A 23 -12.05 -0.99 7.46
N CYS A 24 -11.23 -0.06 6.96
CA CYS A 24 -11.71 1.23 6.48
C CYS A 24 -12.69 1.09 5.30
N VAL A 25 -12.43 0.16 4.37
CA VAL A 25 -13.35 -0.13 3.25
C VAL A 25 -14.71 -0.62 3.78
N VAL A 26 -14.70 -1.59 4.71
CA VAL A 26 -15.93 -2.14 5.30
C VAL A 26 -16.72 -1.07 6.08
N GLN A 27 -16.03 -0.16 6.76
CA GLN A 27 -16.65 0.95 7.49
C GLN A 27 -17.07 2.13 6.60
N GLY A 28 -16.80 2.09 5.29
CA GLY A 28 -17.09 3.19 4.35
C GLY A 28 -16.14 4.39 4.47
N TRP A 29 -15.04 4.28 5.20
CA TRP A 29 -14.03 5.33 5.36
C TRP A 29 -13.07 5.37 4.17
N GLN A 30 -13.55 5.91 3.05
CA GLN A 30 -12.82 5.88 1.78
C GLN A 30 -11.44 6.55 1.85
N LEU A 31 -11.30 7.71 2.51
CA LEU A 31 -10.00 8.37 2.68
C LEU A 31 -9.04 7.50 3.50
N GLY A 32 -9.51 6.95 4.62
CA GLY A 32 -8.71 6.06 5.47
C GLY A 32 -8.23 4.82 4.70
N ALA A 33 -9.11 4.21 3.90
CA ALA A 33 -8.76 3.09 3.05
C ALA A 33 -7.62 3.44 2.08
N MET A 34 -7.68 4.60 1.42
CA MET A 34 -6.61 5.04 0.51
C MET A 34 -5.30 5.35 1.25
N LEU A 35 -5.38 6.00 2.42
CA LEU A 35 -4.21 6.35 3.23
C LEU A 35 -3.47 5.12 3.80
N PHE A 36 -4.17 4.05 4.16
CA PHE A 36 -3.53 2.79 4.58
C PHE A 36 -3.04 1.96 3.39
N SER A 37 -3.76 1.99 2.27
CA SER A 37 -3.37 1.22 1.08
C SER A 37 -2.12 1.76 0.39
N LEU A 38 -1.89 3.08 0.43
CA LEU A 38 -0.72 3.70 -0.19
C LEU A 38 0.62 3.19 0.40
N PRO A 39 0.88 3.25 1.72
CA PRO A 39 2.10 2.69 2.30
C PRO A 39 2.17 1.17 2.17
N PHE A 40 1.02 0.47 2.22
CA PHE A 40 0.95 -0.97 1.92
C PHE A 40 1.52 -1.28 0.52
N CYS A 41 1.07 -0.57 -0.51
CA CYS A 41 1.54 -0.76 -1.88
C CYS A 41 3.01 -0.41 -2.04
N LEU A 42 3.48 0.67 -1.41
CA LEU A 42 4.90 1.05 -1.46
C LEU A 42 5.81 -0.05 -0.88
N ILE A 43 5.42 -0.66 0.24
CA ILE A 43 6.18 -1.75 0.85
C ILE A 43 6.23 -2.97 -0.08
N TRP A 44 5.08 -3.38 -0.65
CA TRP A 44 5.04 -4.52 -1.57
C TRP A 44 5.77 -4.26 -2.89
N MET A 45 5.74 -3.03 -3.40
CA MET A 45 6.54 -2.62 -4.56
C MET A 45 8.04 -2.77 -4.26
N TYR A 46 8.48 -2.35 -3.08
CA TYR A 46 9.87 -2.53 -2.64
C TYR A 46 10.24 -4.01 -2.48
N CYS A 47 9.40 -4.82 -1.83
CA CYS A 47 9.62 -6.27 -1.71
C CYS A 47 9.66 -6.96 -3.09
N GLY A 48 8.77 -6.57 -4.01
CA GLY A 48 8.73 -7.09 -5.38
C GLY A 48 9.99 -6.71 -6.18
N TRP A 49 10.54 -5.51 -5.96
CA TRP A 49 11.82 -5.12 -6.51
C TRP A 49 12.97 -5.98 -5.98
N LEU A 50 13.05 -6.16 -4.65
CA LEU A 50 14.14 -6.90 -4.00
C LEU A 50 14.19 -8.37 -4.41
N ARG A 51 13.02 -9.00 -4.61
CA ARG A 51 12.88 -10.41 -5.01
C ARG A 51 12.81 -10.61 -6.54
N ASN A 52 12.88 -9.52 -7.32
CA ASN A 52 12.76 -9.51 -8.79
C ASN A 52 11.41 -10.07 -9.31
N GLU A 53 10.36 -9.93 -8.51
CA GLU A 53 8.98 -10.34 -8.80
C GLU A 53 8.27 -9.25 -9.64
N ARG A 54 8.35 -9.37 -10.97
CA ARG A 54 7.88 -8.32 -11.89
C ARG A 54 6.39 -7.99 -11.73
N GLN A 55 5.54 -9.01 -11.60
CA GLN A 55 4.09 -8.80 -11.48
C GLN A 55 3.74 -8.02 -10.20
N LEU A 56 4.33 -8.41 -9.07
CA LEU A 56 4.14 -7.76 -7.77
C LEU A 56 4.62 -6.31 -7.78
N LYS A 57 5.74 -6.03 -8.45
CA LYS A 57 6.26 -4.65 -8.61
C LYS A 57 5.29 -3.78 -9.41
N TYR A 58 4.88 -4.21 -10.60
CA TYR A 58 4.08 -3.37 -11.50
C TYR A 58 2.65 -3.15 -11.00
N ILE A 59 2.02 -4.16 -10.41
CA ILE A 59 0.67 -3.98 -9.85
C ILE A 59 0.67 -2.99 -8.69
N ASN A 60 1.67 -3.06 -7.79
CA ASN A 60 1.77 -2.12 -6.68
C ASN A 60 2.15 -0.71 -7.14
N MET A 61 2.95 -0.58 -8.21
CA MET A 61 3.23 0.72 -8.83
C MET A 61 1.95 1.36 -9.40
N LEU A 62 1.12 0.58 -10.10
CA LEU A 62 -0.18 1.04 -10.60
C LEU A 62 -1.11 1.45 -9.47
N PHE A 63 -1.23 0.61 -8.43
CA PHE A 63 -2.06 0.92 -7.26
C PHE A 63 -1.59 2.17 -6.53
N THR A 64 -0.29 2.34 -6.32
CA THR A 64 0.27 3.58 -5.75
C THR A 64 -0.16 4.80 -6.56
N ALA A 65 -0.05 4.77 -7.89
CA ALA A 65 -0.48 5.88 -8.73
C ALA A 65 -1.99 6.18 -8.59
N LEU A 66 -2.82 5.15 -8.56
CA LEU A 66 -4.27 5.29 -8.37
C LEU A 66 -4.63 5.82 -6.98
N TYR A 67 -3.96 5.39 -5.92
CA TYR A 67 -4.18 5.91 -4.57
C TYR A 67 -3.73 7.36 -4.43
N VAL A 68 -2.59 7.74 -5.00
CA VAL A 68 -2.14 9.14 -5.03
C VAL A 68 -3.17 10.01 -5.75
N TYR A 69 -3.65 9.57 -6.92
CA TYR A 69 -4.72 10.26 -7.65
C TYR A 69 -6.01 10.34 -6.83
N GLY A 70 -6.45 9.25 -6.21
CA GLY A 70 -7.66 9.20 -5.38
C GLY A 70 -7.61 10.13 -4.18
N ILE A 71 -6.46 10.17 -3.49
CA ILE A 71 -6.22 11.08 -2.36
C ILE A 71 -6.21 12.54 -2.83
N ALA A 72 -5.48 12.84 -3.91
CA ALA A 72 -5.45 14.19 -4.49
C ALA A 72 -6.85 14.66 -4.89
N ARG A 73 -7.62 13.81 -5.59
CA ARG A 73 -9.01 14.08 -5.96
C ARG A 73 -9.89 14.31 -4.73
N TYR A 74 -9.74 13.48 -3.68
CA TYR A 74 -10.49 13.65 -2.44
C TYR A 74 -10.30 15.06 -1.87
N PHE A 75 -9.06 15.53 -1.79
CA PHE A 75 -8.77 16.88 -1.28
C PHE A 75 -9.19 18.00 -2.23
N VAL A 76 -9.15 17.80 -3.55
CA VAL A 76 -9.57 18.82 -4.53
C VAL A 76 -11.09 18.96 -4.60
N VAL A 77 -11.84 17.86 -4.46
CA VAL A 77 -13.31 17.84 -4.57
C VAL A 77 -14.01 18.03 -3.23
N ALA A 78 -13.37 17.66 -2.11
CA ALA A 78 -13.90 17.87 -0.76
C ALA A 78 -13.42 19.18 -0.11
N ALA A 79 -12.54 19.95 -0.77
CA ALA A 79 -12.27 21.35 -0.43
C ALA A 79 -13.36 22.27 -1.00
#